data_AF-A0A6I6N7X0-F1
#
_entry.id   AF-A0A6I6N7X0-F1
#
_cell.length_a   1.000
_cell.length_b   1.000
_cell.length_c   1.000
_cell.angle_alpha   90.00
_cell.angle_beta   90.00
_cell.angle_gamma   90.00
#
_symmetry.space_group_name_H-M   'P 1'
#
loop_
_entity.id
_entity.type
_entity.pdbx_description
1 polymer ?
#
loop_
_entity_poly.entity_id
_entity_poly.type
_entity_poly.pdbx_seq_one_letter_code
_entity_poly.pdbx_strand_id
1 'polypeptide(L)'
;MRAGILPGSRVGGEVVRAVNGLTGRWAATARDGTVFSAAGVWPLSAFLADGATGPARAEPSEALGLPADQAAGAARQLLGAPAALPDVDTTVGLWTRRALELCPQWAAGLPAAAHGVPTGDPNDEPVNNAWESNE
;
A
#
# COMPACT_ATOMS: atom_id res chain seq x y z
N MET A 1 14.27 -34.52 7.90
CA MET A 1 12.92 -34.15 7.39
C MET A 1 12.99 -32.70 6.94
N ARG A 2 13.10 -32.45 5.63
CA ARG A 2 13.20 -31.10 5.05
C ARG A 2 11.79 -30.59 4.80
N ALA A 3 11.39 -29.51 5.49
CA ALA A 3 10.13 -28.85 5.21
C ALA A 3 10.23 -28.13 3.86
N GLY A 4 9.36 -28.53 2.92
CA GLY A 4 9.28 -27.98 1.58
C GLY A 4 8.90 -26.51 1.61
N ILE A 5 9.61 -25.71 0.81
CA ILE A 5 9.26 -24.33 0.52
C ILE A 5 8.05 -24.37 -0.42
N LEU A 6 6.87 -24.05 0.09
CA LEU A 6 5.69 -23.77 -0.73
C LEU A 6 5.95 -22.52 -1.58
N PRO A 7 5.68 -22.53 -2.89
CA PRO A 7 5.81 -21.37 -3.75
C PRO A 7 4.59 -20.46 -3.57
N GLY A 8 4.58 -19.70 -2.48
CA GLY A 8 3.76 -18.50 -2.31
C GLY A 8 4.69 -17.29 -2.33
N SER A 9 4.30 -16.22 -3.02
CA SER A 9 5.05 -14.96 -3.14
C SER A 9 5.65 -14.55 -1.79
N ARG A 10 6.93 -14.81 -1.58
CA ARG A 10 7.65 -14.27 -0.42
C ARG A 10 7.82 -12.79 -0.70
N VAL A 11 7.32 -11.94 0.19
CA VAL A 11 7.70 -10.54 0.24
C VAL A 11 9.23 -10.48 0.21
N GLY A 12 9.79 -9.78 -0.77
CA GLY A 12 11.23 -9.65 -0.91
C GLY A 12 11.86 -9.09 0.38
N GLY A 13 13.01 -9.62 0.79
CA GLY A 13 13.68 -9.17 2.02
C GLY A 13 14.01 -7.67 2.02
N GLU A 14 14.13 -7.06 0.86
CA GLU A 14 14.28 -5.60 0.70
C GLU A 14 13.02 -4.84 1.10
N VAL A 15 11.83 -5.31 0.70
CA VAL A 15 10.54 -4.71 1.07
C VAL A 15 10.32 -4.81 2.58
N VAL A 16 10.64 -5.97 3.18
CA VAL A 16 10.58 -6.15 4.64
C VAL A 16 11.51 -5.18 5.36
N ARG A 17 12.76 -5.02 4.89
CA ARG A 17 13.72 -4.07 5.46
C ARG A 17 13.26 -2.62 5.32
N ALA A 18 12.70 -2.25 4.16
CA ALA A 18 12.14 -0.93 3.89
C ALA A 18 11.01 -0.59 4.88
N VAL A 19 10.02 -1.49 5.02
CA VAL A 19 8.89 -1.32 5.94
C VAL A 19 9.38 -1.22 7.39
N ASN A 20 10.28 -2.11 7.81
CA ASN A 20 10.85 -2.08 9.17
C ASN A 20 11.66 -0.80 9.43
N GLY A 21 12.38 -0.31 8.42
CA GLY A 21 13.09 0.97 8.49
C GLY A 21 12.14 2.14 8.71
N LEU A 22 11.01 2.18 8.01
CA LEU A 22 9.96 3.19 8.22
C LEU A 22 9.33 3.07 9.62
N THR A 23 9.00 1.86 10.06
CA THR A 23 8.49 1.58 11.42
C THR A 23 9.47 2.10 12.48
N GLY A 24 10.76 1.84 12.32
CA GLY A 24 11.80 2.29 13.25
C GLY A 24 11.91 3.82 13.33
N ARG A 25 11.81 4.54 12.20
CA ARG A 25 11.81 6.00 12.19
C ARG A 25 10.59 6.59 12.89
N TRP A 26 9.41 6.00 12.68
CA TRP A 26 8.19 6.42 13.38
C TRP A 26 8.30 6.18 14.88
N ALA A 27 8.73 4.97 15.28
CA ALA A 27 8.93 4.59 16.67
C ALA A 27 9.87 5.56 17.42
N ALA A 28 10.94 6.02 16.78
CA ALA A 28 11.88 6.97 17.36
C ALA A 28 11.28 8.36 17.67
N THR A 29 10.13 8.70 17.06
CA THR A 29 9.43 9.98 17.24
C THR A 29 8.08 9.86 17.93
N ALA A 30 7.59 8.62 18.11
CA ALA A 30 6.30 8.36 18.70
C ALA A 30 6.27 8.71 20.19
N ARG A 31 5.11 9.13 20.68
CA ARG A 31 4.87 9.39 22.11
C ARG A 31 4.16 8.20 22.75
N ASP A 32 4.18 8.15 24.07
CA ASP A 32 3.50 7.12 24.84
C ASP A 32 2.02 6.97 24.44
N GLY A 33 1.58 5.73 24.30
CA GLY A 33 0.21 5.40 23.90
C GLY A 33 -0.09 5.47 22.40
N THR A 34 0.91 5.71 21.54
CA THR A 34 0.72 5.72 20.08
C THR A 34 0.76 4.30 19.50
N VAL A 35 -0.24 3.94 18.69
CA VAL A 35 -0.24 2.74 17.85
C VAL A 35 -0.06 3.16 16.39
N PHE A 36 0.83 2.48 15.67
CA PHE A 36 1.08 2.73 14.25
C PHE A 36 1.47 1.44 13.53
N SER A 37 1.22 1.41 12.22
CA SER A 37 1.66 0.32 11.34
C SER A 37 2.19 0.91 10.05
N ALA A 38 3.51 0.92 9.89
CA ALA A 38 4.11 1.31 8.61
C ALA A 38 3.67 0.34 7.51
N ALA A 39 3.50 -0.94 7.83
CA ALA A 39 3.00 -1.94 6.88
C ALA A 39 1.60 -1.61 6.33
N GLY A 40 0.76 -0.91 7.09
CA GLY A 40 -0.56 -0.45 6.62
C GLY A 40 -0.51 0.76 5.70
N VAL A 41 0.51 1.61 5.80
CA VAL A 41 0.61 2.86 5.03
C VAL A 41 1.52 2.71 3.81
N TRP A 42 2.56 1.89 3.93
CA TRP A 42 3.63 1.74 2.93
C TRP A 42 3.10 1.35 1.53
N PRO A 43 2.14 0.42 1.36
CA PRO A 43 1.60 0.09 0.02
C PRO A 43 0.99 1.28 -0.71
N LEU A 44 0.21 2.12 -0.03
CA LEU A 44 -0.41 3.29 -0.65
C LEU A 44 0.65 4.29 -1.11
N SER A 45 1.62 4.59 -0.23
CA SER A 45 2.73 5.48 -0.58
C SER A 45 3.55 4.95 -1.77
N ALA A 46 3.73 3.64 -1.87
CA ALA A 46 4.43 3.00 -2.98
C ALA A 46 3.68 3.13 -4.31
N PHE A 47 2.35 2.98 -4.33
CA PHE A 47 1.55 3.26 -5.53
C PHE A 47 1.61 4.75 -5.93
N LEU A 48 1.58 5.66 -4.96
CA LEU A 48 1.70 7.10 -5.24
C LEU A 48 3.08 7.46 -5.81
N ALA A 49 4.16 6.86 -5.29
CA ALA A 49 5.52 7.08 -5.77
C ALA A 49 5.71 6.64 -7.23
N ASP A 50 5.12 5.51 -7.61
CA ASP A 50 5.21 4.97 -8.98
C ASP A 50 4.59 5.93 -10.02
N GLY A 51 3.44 6.53 -9.69
CA GLY A 51 2.74 7.51 -10.54
C GLY A 51 3.29 8.93 -10.45
N ALA A 52 4.19 9.22 -9.51
CA ALA A 52 4.75 10.54 -9.32
C ALA A 52 5.91 10.82 -10.30
N THR A 53 6.08 12.10 -10.63
CA THR A 53 7.19 12.61 -11.44
C THR A 53 7.88 13.78 -10.74
N GLY A 54 9.11 14.10 -11.15
CA GLY A 54 9.86 15.22 -10.58
C GLY A 54 10.06 15.10 -9.06
N PRO A 55 10.06 16.23 -8.33
CA PRO A 55 10.27 16.24 -6.88
C PRO A 55 9.27 15.37 -6.09
N ALA A 56 8.02 15.29 -6.56
CA ALA A 56 6.99 14.48 -5.94
C ALA A 56 7.27 12.97 -6.01
N ARG A 57 8.20 12.53 -6.87
CA ARG A 57 8.69 11.14 -6.93
C ARG A 57 9.81 10.87 -5.92
N ALA A 58 10.66 11.86 -5.67
CA ALA A 58 11.87 11.70 -4.87
C ALA A 58 11.56 11.51 -3.39
N GLU A 59 10.72 12.39 -2.82
CA GLU A 59 10.37 12.35 -1.40
C GLU A 59 9.72 11.02 -0.97
N PRO A 60 8.73 10.46 -1.71
CA PRO A 60 8.20 9.14 -1.41
C PRO A 60 9.24 8.03 -1.57
N SER A 61 10.08 8.06 -2.61
CA SER A 61 11.10 7.02 -2.84
C SER A 61 12.10 6.93 -1.67
N GLU A 62 12.53 8.08 -1.15
CA GLU A 62 13.40 8.15 0.03
C GLU A 62 12.70 7.60 1.28
N ALA A 63 11.44 7.98 1.49
CA ALA A 63 10.64 7.49 2.61
C ALA A 63 10.40 5.97 2.52
N LEU A 64 10.15 5.46 1.31
CA LEU A 64 9.91 4.05 1.02
C LEU A 64 11.18 3.22 1.12
N GLY A 65 12.36 3.81 0.91
CA GLY A 65 13.63 3.09 0.85
C GLY A 65 13.76 2.17 -0.38
N LEU A 66 12.97 2.42 -1.44
CA LEU A 66 13.00 1.70 -2.70
C LEU A 66 12.85 2.68 -3.89
N PRO A 67 13.41 2.33 -5.06
CA PRO A 67 13.15 3.07 -6.29
C PRO A 67 11.65 3.10 -6.64
N ALA A 68 11.13 4.27 -6.99
CA ALA A 68 9.69 4.46 -7.31
C ALA A 68 9.17 3.52 -8.41
N ASP A 69 10.00 3.18 -9.40
CA ASP A 69 9.65 2.25 -10.49
C ASP A 69 9.49 0.79 -10.03
N GLN A 70 10.03 0.44 -8.85
CA GLN A 70 9.89 -0.88 -8.25
C GLN A 70 8.81 -0.91 -7.16
N ALA A 71 8.40 0.28 -6.68
CA ALA A 71 7.55 0.44 -5.51
C ALA A 71 6.17 -0.19 -5.69
N ALA A 72 5.49 0.02 -6.82
CA ALA A 72 4.16 -0.57 -7.07
C ALA A 72 4.20 -2.11 -7.14
N GLY A 73 5.28 -2.69 -7.68
CA GLY A 73 5.50 -4.14 -7.67
C GLY A 73 5.65 -4.69 -6.25
N ALA A 74 6.48 -4.04 -5.44
CA ALA A 74 6.69 -4.37 -4.04
C ALA A 74 5.42 -4.21 -3.20
N ALA A 75 4.61 -3.18 -3.46
CA ALA A 75 3.33 -2.96 -2.79
C ALA A 75 2.36 -4.12 -3.01
N ARG A 76 2.25 -4.61 -4.26
CA ARG A 76 1.41 -5.79 -4.58
C ARG A 76 1.90 -7.06 -3.89
N GLN A 77 3.22 -7.27 -3.81
CA GLN A 77 3.77 -8.40 -3.05
C GLN A 77 3.43 -8.31 -1.56
N LEU A 78 3.53 -7.11 -0.98
CA LEU A 78 3.24 -6.88 0.43
C LEU A 78 1.76 -7.08 0.74
N LEU A 79 0.84 -6.60 -0.11
CA LEU A 79 -0.60 -6.81 0.05
C LEU A 79 -1.03 -8.26 -0.17
N GLY A 80 -0.30 -9.02 -1.01
CA GLY A 80 -0.61 -10.43 -1.24
C GLY A 80 -0.12 -11.39 -0.15
N ALA A 81 0.74 -10.92 0.78
CA ALA A 81 1.31 -11.79 1.81
C ALA A 81 0.38 -12.10 2.99
N PRO A 82 -0.44 -11.14 3.49
CA PRO A 82 -1.43 -11.42 4.53
C PRO A 82 -2.52 -12.39 4.09
N ALA A 83 -2.83 -12.49 2.79
CA ALA A 83 -3.76 -13.49 2.27
C ALA A 83 -3.33 -14.95 2.55
N ALA A 84 -2.06 -15.17 2.95
CA ALA A 84 -1.57 -16.46 3.40
C ALA A 84 -1.73 -16.69 4.93
N LEU A 85 -2.22 -15.70 5.67
CA LEU A 85 -2.46 -15.76 7.12
C LEU A 85 -3.96 -15.98 7.40
N PRO A 86 -4.31 -16.94 8.27
CA PRO A 86 -5.70 -17.09 8.71
C PRO A 86 -6.21 -15.81 9.39
N ASP A 87 -7.45 -15.42 9.07
CA ASP A 87 -8.19 -14.33 9.72
C ASP A 87 -7.57 -12.92 9.57
N VAL A 88 -6.71 -12.71 8.57
CA VAL A 88 -6.13 -11.40 8.26
C VAL A 88 -6.59 -10.96 6.88
N ASP A 89 -7.31 -9.83 6.84
CA ASP A 89 -7.65 -9.13 5.61
C ASP A 89 -6.85 -7.82 5.49
N THR A 90 -6.48 -7.44 4.27
CA THR A 90 -5.76 -6.21 3.98
C THR A 90 -6.31 -5.55 2.74
N THR A 91 -6.81 -4.33 2.93
CA THR A 91 -7.30 -3.47 1.86
C THR A 91 -6.50 -2.19 1.81
N VAL A 92 -6.32 -1.66 0.60
CA VAL A 92 -5.80 -0.32 0.35
C VAL A 92 -6.80 0.42 -0.52
N GLY A 93 -7.04 1.70 -0.23
CA GLY A 93 -7.96 2.52 -0.99
C GLY A 93 -7.39 3.92 -1.26
N LEU A 94 -7.69 4.44 -2.43
CA LEU A 94 -7.39 5.79 -2.88
C LEU A 94 -8.64 6.39 -3.52
N TRP A 95 -9.00 7.60 -3.08
CA TRP A 95 -10.13 8.33 -3.62
C TRP A 95 -9.68 9.62 -4.27
N THR A 96 -10.15 9.85 -5.50
CA THR A 96 -9.81 11.04 -6.27
C THR A 96 -11.06 11.86 -6.55
N ARG A 97 -10.89 13.18 -6.68
CA ARG A 97 -11.99 14.04 -7.14
C ARG A 97 -12.37 13.67 -8.58
N ARG A 98 -13.66 13.77 -8.91
CA ARG A 98 -14.19 13.41 -10.25
C ARG A 98 -13.53 14.16 -11.41
N ALA A 99 -13.08 15.40 -11.19
CA ALA A 99 -12.44 16.21 -12.21
C ALA A 99 -10.94 15.87 -12.43
N LEU A 100 -10.35 14.97 -11.62
CA LEU A 100 -8.95 14.60 -11.77
C LEU A 100 -8.81 13.51 -12.84
N GLU A 101 -8.15 13.84 -13.94
CA GLU A 101 -7.77 12.87 -14.96
C GLU A 101 -6.53 12.10 -14.50
N LEU A 102 -6.67 10.77 -14.36
CA LEU A 102 -5.58 9.89 -14.00
C LEU A 102 -4.90 9.34 -15.25
N CYS A 103 -3.59 9.15 -15.19
CA CYS A 103 -2.88 8.51 -16.29
C CYS A 103 -3.33 7.02 -16.37
N PRO A 104 -3.86 6.55 -17.52
CA PRO A 104 -4.54 5.26 -17.60
C PRO A 104 -3.64 4.07 -17.22
N GLN A 105 -2.37 4.11 -17.63
CA GLN A 105 -1.40 3.07 -17.34
C GLN A 105 -1.13 2.89 -15.85
N TRP A 106 -1.10 3.98 -15.08
CA TRP A 106 -0.91 3.93 -13.64
C TRP A 106 -2.15 3.43 -12.93
N ALA A 107 -3.33 3.95 -13.32
CA ALA A 107 -4.60 3.52 -12.73
C ALA A 107 -4.86 2.02 -12.95
N ALA A 108 -4.51 1.50 -14.13
CA ALA A 108 -4.58 0.07 -14.44
C ALA A 108 -3.61 -0.80 -13.60
N GLY A 109 -2.62 -0.18 -12.96
CA GLY A 109 -1.67 -0.86 -12.08
C GLY A 109 -2.15 -1.01 -10.62
N LEU A 110 -3.22 -0.32 -10.23
CA LEU A 110 -3.76 -0.41 -8.87
C LEU A 110 -4.49 -1.74 -8.63
N PRO A 111 -4.52 -2.27 -7.39
CA PRO A 111 -5.35 -3.42 -7.07
C PRO A 111 -6.82 -3.18 -7.39
N ALA A 112 -7.56 -4.25 -7.67
CA ALA A 112 -9.00 -4.16 -7.86
C ALA A 112 -9.66 -3.50 -6.63
N ALA A 113 -10.65 -2.64 -6.86
CA ALA A 113 -11.32 -1.83 -5.84
C ALA A 113 -10.44 -0.85 -5.03
N ALA A 114 -9.13 -0.75 -5.31
CA ALA A 114 -8.25 0.18 -4.60
C ALA A 114 -8.41 1.65 -5.05
N HIS A 115 -9.15 1.91 -6.12
CA HIS A 115 -9.44 3.27 -6.58
C HIS A 115 -10.95 3.52 -6.66
N GLY A 116 -11.38 4.65 -6.10
CA GLY A 116 -12.75 5.13 -6.18
C GLY A 116 -12.84 6.64 -6.44
N VAL A 117 -14.04 7.08 -6.81
CA VAL A 117 -14.39 8.50 -6.94
C VAL A 117 -15.56 8.76 -6.01
N PRO A 118 -15.41 9.56 -4.93
CA PRO A 118 -16.51 9.85 -4.01
C PRO A 118 -17.69 10.45 -4.76
N THR A 119 -18.90 9.97 -4.50
CA THR A 119 -20.10 10.44 -5.19
C THR A 119 -20.49 11.87 -4.78
N GLY A 120 -20.05 12.30 -3.60
CA GLY A 120 -20.40 13.57 -2.97
C GLY A 120 -21.54 13.47 -1.96
N ASP A 121 -22.12 12.28 -1.78
CA ASP A 121 -23.02 11.98 -0.66
C ASP A 121 -22.20 11.83 0.63
N PRO A 122 -22.51 12.58 1.70
CA PRO A 122 -21.83 12.43 2.99
C PRO A 122 -22.02 11.05 3.64
N ASN A 123 -22.99 10.24 3.19
CA ASN A 123 -23.18 8.85 3.64
C ASN A 123 -22.47 7.82 2.77
N ASP A 124 -21.88 8.24 1.65
CA ASP A 124 -21.03 7.38 0.80
C ASP A 124 -19.65 7.30 1.45
N GLU A 125 -19.56 6.54 2.55
CA GLU A 125 -18.27 6.31 3.20
C GLU A 125 -17.40 5.46 2.27
N PRO A 126 -16.33 6.04 1.69
CA PRO A 126 -15.53 5.34 0.70
C PRO A 126 -14.82 4.12 1.30
N VAL A 127 -14.52 4.22 2.60
CA VAL A 127 -14.02 3.12 3.43
C VAL A 127 -14.95 1.91 3.34
N ASN A 128 -16.29 2.08 3.43
CA ASN A 128 -17.23 0.97 3.58
C ASN A 128 -17.32 0.07 2.33
N ASN A 129 -17.31 0.65 1.12
CA ASN A 129 -17.43 -0.11 -0.13
C ASN A 129 -16.23 -1.04 -0.41
N ALA A 130 -15.05 -0.73 0.14
CA ALA A 130 -13.87 -1.58 -0.01
C ALA A 130 -13.91 -2.83 0.90
N TRP A 131 -14.70 -2.81 1.98
CA TRP A 131 -14.90 -3.97 2.87
C TRP A 131 -16.08 -4.84 2.44
N GLU A 132 -17.12 -4.27 1.82
CA GLU A 132 -18.30 -5.03 1.35
C GLU A 132 -18.04 -5.93 0.14
N SER A 133 -16.90 -5.79 -0.56
CA SER A 133 -16.59 -6.60 -1.75
C SER A 133 -15.88 -7.94 -1.47
N ASN A 134 -15.63 -8.27 -0.20
CA ASN A 134 -14.88 -9.49 0.21
C ASN A 134 -15.73 -10.53 0.97
N GLU A 135 -17.07 -10.49 0.84
CA GLU A 135 -17.98 -11.56 1.31
C GLU A 135 -18.27 -12.63 0.24
#